data_AF-A0A2J6QQG1-F1
#
_entry.id   AF-A0A2J6QQG1-F1
#
_cell.length_a   1.000
_cell.length_b   1.000
_cell.length_c   1.000
_cell.angle_alpha   90.00
_cell.angle_beta   90.00
_cell.angle_gamma   90.00
#
_symmetry.space_group_name_H-M   'P 1'
#
loop_
_entity.id
_entity.type
_entity.pdbx_description
1 polymer ?
#
loop_
_entity_poly.entity_id
_entity_poly.type
_entity_poly.pdbx_seq_one_letter_code
_entity_poly.pdbx_strand_id
1 'polypeptide(L)'
;MAETTRTSIRRKGKAHVPPDALLEKKRATDRQSQRVVRERTKKYIAHLENMVEVLQKNQQDERLQLLTDQCNRLLEENEQLRSAILSIKRTVQGVEQLDSVKNNFTETQNSLSALEKTILPACTSPSFSDGQSQSPIQPCPKTASIPLNLPPIEPSDRIFPSPPSDPDIEDPHVFVVISNLLRQAETCNVLTMDLNQDADIVIRAIVHGWSNVEQNCQLDPAWQILRRIDEQVMFRLGAIERLAILQTVRLKLLQHKISSSEQQVQAQLPQYMNSRPFQAPKDHLNLIDYFVWPELRAYLLHKPDIDLSNKTAAAFANCLRFLWQYDLPDTWIRNTETGLYSFSKLFEERLKDVSSWTMDAEFFESYPHMVGHIPCHHGLEPSSLL
;
A
#
# COMPACT_ATOMS: atom_id res chain seq x y z
N MET A 1 99.86 -66.44 4.41
CA MET A 1 99.50 -65.19 5.14
C MET A 1 99.58 -64.05 4.14
N ALA A 2 98.45 -63.44 3.82
CA ALA A 2 98.39 -62.15 3.13
C ALA A 2 97.07 -61.49 3.56
N GLU A 3 97.19 -60.31 4.15
CA GLU A 3 96.13 -59.53 4.79
C GLU A 3 95.22 -58.88 3.75
N THR A 4 93.90 -58.98 3.97
CA THR A 4 92.89 -58.23 3.21
C THR A 4 92.43 -57.04 4.05
N THR A 5 92.79 -55.84 3.60
CA THR A 5 92.40 -54.55 4.16
C THR A 5 90.88 -54.36 4.06
N ARG A 6 90.19 -54.20 5.19
CA ARG A 6 88.75 -53.89 5.24
C ARG A 6 88.55 -52.48 5.80
N THR A 7 88.05 -51.60 4.94
CA THR A 7 87.79 -50.18 5.18
C THR A 7 86.81 -49.97 6.33
N SER A 8 87.25 -49.27 7.38
CA SER A 8 86.43 -48.94 8.55
C SER A 8 85.58 -47.68 8.28
N ILE A 9 84.26 -47.87 8.27
CA ILE A 9 83.29 -46.77 8.20
C ILE A 9 83.20 -46.11 9.59
N ARG A 10 83.79 -44.91 9.70
CA ARG A 10 83.76 -44.08 10.91
C ARG A 10 82.33 -43.55 11.13
N ARG A 11 81.60 -44.12 12.09
CA ARG A 11 80.30 -43.59 12.55
C ARG A 11 80.53 -42.27 13.30
N LYS A 12 80.02 -41.16 12.77
CA LYS A 12 80.01 -39.85 13.44
C LYS A 12 79.14 -39.93 14.71
N GLY A 13 79.73 -39.58 15.84
CA GLY A 13 79.04 -39.48 17.13
C GLY A 13 77.90 -38.46 17.11
N LYS A 14 76.78 -38.82 17.74
CA LYS A 14 75.57 -38.01 17.88
C LYS A 14 75.84 -36.95 18.95
N ALA A 15 75.98 -35.68 18.56
CA ALA A 15 76.18 -34.59 19.51
C ALA A 15 74.95 -34.45 20.41
N HIS A 16 75.17 -34.37 21.73
CA HIS A 16 74.11 -34.13 22.72
C HIS A 16 73.63 -32.69 22.57
N VAL A 17 72.44 -32.50 21.99
CA VAL A 17 71.82 -31.19 21.81
C VAL A 17 71.21 -30.76 23.17
N PRO A 18 71.54 -29.56 23.68
CA PRO A 18 70.99 -29.05 24.93
C PRO A 18 69.44 -28.97 24.89
N PRO A 19 68.73 -29.31 25.98
CA PRO A 19 67.26 -29.31 26.03
C PRO A 19 66.62 -27.97 25.63
N ASP A 20 67.26 -26.85 25.98
CA ASP A 20 66.76 -25.50 25.68
C ASP A 20 66.79 -25.18 24.18
N ALA A 21 67.77 -25.71 23.45
CA ALA A 21 67.87 -25.52 22.01
C ALA A 21 66.74 -26.25 21.24
N LEU A 22 66.23 -27.35 21.78
CA LEU A 22 65.09 -28.09 21.20
C LEU A 22 63.77 -27.37 21.46
N LEU A 23 63.59 -26.79 22.65
CA LEU A 23 62.43 -25.96 22.98
C LEU A 23 62.38 -24.69 22.14
N GLU A 24 63.52 -24.02 21.95
CA GLU A 24 63.65 -22.83 21.09
C GLU A 24 63.28 -23.17 19.64
N LYS A 25 63.79 -24.31 19.12
CA LYS A 25 63.46 -24.81 17.79
C LYS A 25 61.97 -25.12 17.65
N LYS A 26 61.35 -25.77 18.65
CA LYS A 26 59.90 -26.07 18.64
C LYS A 26 59.06 -24.80 18.63
N ARG A 27 59.42 -23.80 19.44
CA ARG A 27 58.77 -22.47 19.44
C ARG A 27 58.94 -21.76 18.10
N ALA A 28 60.11 -21.85 17.48
CA ALA A 28 60.36 -21.27 16.16
C ALA A 28 59.51 -21.93 15.05
N THR A 29 59.38 -23.26 15.08
CA THR A 29 58.52 -24.00 14.14
C THR A 29 57.04 -23.69 14.33
N ASP A 30 56.58 -23.59 15.57
CA ASP A 30 55.20 -23.23 15.90
C ASP A 30 54.85 -21.79 15.45
N ARG A 31 55.77 -20.83 15.66
CA ARG A 31 55.62 -19.47 15.12
C ARG A 31 55.51 -19.48 13.59
N GLN A 32 56.29 -20.32 12.91
CA GLN A 32 56.28 -20.39 11.45
C GLN A 32 55.00 -21.06 10.91
N SER A 33 54.54 -22.15 11.53
CA SER A 33 53.27 -22.80 11.14
C SER A 33 52.10 -21.84 11.34
N GLN A 34 52.07 -21.11 12.46
CA GLN A 34 51.01 -20.15 12.75
C GLN A 34 50.99 -18.97 11.77
N ARG A 35 52.16 -18.47 11.34
CA ARG A 35 52.26 -17.47 10.27
C ARG A 35 51.71 -18.00 8.95
N VAL A 36 52.07 -19.23 8.57
CA VAL A 36 51.57 -19.85 7.33
C VAL A 36 50.05 -20.03 7.37
N VAL A 37 49.49 -20.45 8.50
CA VAL A 37 48.02 -20.56 8.67
C VAL A 37 47.37 -19.18 8.54
N ARG A 38 47.88 -18.16 9.23
CA ARG A 38 47.34 -16.80 9.13
C ARG A 38 47.41 -16.23 7.72
N GLU A 39 48.51 -16.46 7.00
CA GLU A 39 48.64 -16.06 5.59
C GLU A 39 47.64 -16.76 4.69
N ARG A 40 47.38 -18.07 4.91
CA ARG A 40 46.34 -18.79 4.18
C ARG A 40 44.95 -18.25 4.49
N THR A 41 44.63 -18.00 5.76
CA THR A 41 43.36 -17.42 6.17
C THR A 41 43.18 -16.02 5.58
N LYS A 42 44.21 -15.17 5.61
CA LYS A 42 44.17 -13.82 5.03
C LYS A 42 43.93 -13.86 3.52
N LYS A 43 44.60 -14.76 2.79
CA LYS A 43 44.39 -14.96 1.36
C LYS A 43 42.99 -15.48 1.04
N TYR A 44 42.47 -16.39 1.87
CA TYR A 44 41.14 -16.94 1.70
C TYR A 44 40.06 -15.88 1.97
N ILE A 45 40.21 -15.08 3.03
CA ILE A 45 39.33 -13.93 3.32
C ILE A 45 39.33 -12.95 2.13
N ALA A 46 40.51 -12.54 1.64
CA ALA A 46 40.60 -11.63 0.51
C ALA A 46 39.96 -12.20 -0.78
N HIS A 47 40.06 -13.50 -1.00
CA HIS A 47 39.41 -14.16 -2.13
C HIS A 47 37.88 -14.16 -1.99
N LEU A 48 37.37 -14.46 -0.79
CA LEU A 48 35.94 -14.43 -0.51
C LEU A 48 35.37 -13.01 -0.61
N GLU A 49 36.08 -12.02 -0.10
CA GLU A 49 35.69 -10.60 -0.19
C GLU A 49 35.57 -10.16 -1.66
N ASN A 50 36.55 -10.50 -2.51
CA ASN A 50 36.51 -10.20 -3.95
C ASN A 50 35.35 -10.94 -4.65
N MET A 51 35.11 -12.21 -4.30
CA MET A 51 34.00 -12.97 -4.89
C MET A 51 32.63 -12.39 -4.52
N VAL A 52 32.46 -11.92 -3.29
CA VAL A 52 31.24 -11.22 -2.86
C VAL A 52 31.08 -9.90 -3.60
N GLU A 53 32.16 -9.13 -3.78
CA GLU A 53 32.14 -7.87 -4.51
C GLU A 53 31.72 -8.06 -5.98
N VAL A 54 32.29 -9.04 -6.67
CA VAL A 54 31.93 -9.35 -8.07
C VAL A 54 30.48 -9.82 -8.18
N LEU A 55 30.03 -10.69 -7.27
CA LEU A 55 28.64 -11.18 -7.28
C LEU A 55 27.64 -10.07 -6.97
N GLN A 56 27.92 -9.20 -6.00
CA GLN A 56 27.09 -8.04 -5.70
C GLN A 56 27.02 -7.07 -6.86
N LYS A 57 28.16 -6.80 -7.52
CA LYS A 57 28.20 -5.91 -8.69
C LYS A 57 27.37 -6.45 -9.85
N ASN A 58 27.50 -7.74 -10.17
CA ASN A 58 26.69 -8.37 -11.21
C ASN A 58 25.19 -8.33 -10.88
N GLN A 59 24.81 -8.56 -9.62
CA GLN A 59 23.42 -8.49 -9.17
C GLN A 59 22.86 -7.05 -9.25
N GLN A 60 23.68 -6.04 -8.95
CA GLN A 60 23.31 -4.63 -9.09
C GLN A 60 23.12 -4.25 -10.56
N ASP A 61 24.02 -4.68 -11.44
CA ASP A 61 23.93 -4.42 -12.89
C ASP A 61 22.67 -5.09 -13.50
N GLU A 62 22.36 -6.32 -13.11
CA GLU A 62 21.14 -7.03 -13.54
C GLU A 62 19.87 -6.33 -13.03
N ARG A 63 19.86 -5.87 -11.77
CA ARG A 63 18.74 -5.12 -11.20
C ARG A 63 18.56 -3.76 -11.87
N LEU A 64 19.66 -3.08 -12.24
CA LEU A 64 19.63 -1.81 -12.96
C LEU A 64 19.05 -2.00 -14.38
N GLN A 65 19.43 -3.07 -15.07
CA GLN A 65 18.86 -3.43 -16.37
C GLN A 65 17.36 -3.72 -16.26
N LEU A 66 16.94 -4.53 -15.29
CA LEU A 66 15.53 -4.86 -15.09
C LEU A 66 14.67 -3.62 -14.81
N LEU A 67 15.17 -2.70 -13.98
CA LEU A 67 14.48 -1.44 -13.67
C LEU A 67 14.41 -0.54 -14.91
N THR A 68 15.49 -0.48 -15.70
CA THR A 68 15.52 0.28 -16.96
C THR A 68 14.49 -0.28 -17.95
N ASP A 69 14.40 -1.60 -18.07
CA ASP A 69 13.41 -2.26 -18.93
C ASP A 69 11.98 -2.03 -18.46
N GLN A 70 11.73 -2.02 -17.14
CA GLN A 70 10.43 -1.65 -16.59
C GLN A 70 10.07 -0.20 -16.87
N CYS A 71 11.01 0.74 -16.70
CA CYS A 71 10.79 2.14 -17.05
C CYS A 71 10.45 2.31 -18.53
N ASN A 72 11.17 1.62 -19.42
CA ASN A 72 10.89 1.67 -20.85
C ASN A 72 9.50 1.12 -21.19
N ARG A 73 9.09 0.00 -20.58
CA ARG A 73 7.72 -0.56 -20.76
C ARG A 73 6.64 0.40 -20.27
N LEU A 74 6.82 0.99 -19.08
CA LEU A 74 5.85 1.97 -18.55
C LEU A 74 5.78 3.23 -19.41
N LEU A 75 6.88 3.66 -20.01
CA LEU A 75 6.89 4.78 -20.95
C LEU A 75 6.10 4.44 -22.22
N GLU A 76 6.28 3.23 -22.75
CA GLU A 76 5.55 2.75 -23.92
C GLU A 76 4.04 2.62 -23.64
N GLU A 77 3.66 2.06 -22.49
CA GLU A 77 2.25 2.01 -22.06
C GLU A 77 1.65 3.41 -21.89
N ASN A 78 2.41 4.35 -21.31
CA ASN A 78 1.96 5.73 -21.20
C ASN A 78 1.76 6.39 -22.58
N GLU A 79 2.64 6.11 -23.54
CA GLU A 79 2.48 6.60 -24.91
C GLU A 79 1.26 5.98 -25.60
N GLN A 80 1.03 4.67 -25.41
CA GLN A 80 -0.14 3.98 -25.94
C GLN A 80 -1.44 4.53 -25.33
N LEU A 81 -1.50 4.74 -24.01
CA LEU A 81 -2.67 5.33 -23.34
C LEU A 81 -2.95 6.75 -23.83
N ARG A 82 -1.90 7.57 -23.99
CA ARG A 82 -2.01 8.90 -24.57
C ARG A 82 -2.56 8.84 -25.99
N SER A 83 -2.11 7.90 -26.81
CA SER A 83 -2.62 7.71 -28.18
C SER A 83 -4.09 7.30 -28.20
N ALA A 84 -4.51 6.43 -27.27
CA ALA A 84 -5.90 5.98 -27.12
C ALA A 84 -6.81 7.13 -26.69
N ILE A 85 -6.37 7.95 -25.72
CA ILE A 85 -7.10 9.15 -25.28
C ILE A 85 -7.24 10.14 -26.45
N LEU A 86 -6.20 10.37 -27.23
CA LEU A 86 -6.27 11.24 -28.40
C LEU A 86 -7.23 10.69 -29.48
N SER A 87 -7.27 9.37 -29.65
CA SER A 87 -8.21 8.69 -30.54
C SER A 87 -9.64 8.87 -30.06
N ILE A 88 -9.91 8.63 -28.77
CA ILE A 88 -11.23 8.82 -28.15
C ILE A 88 -11.67 10.28 -28.28
N LYS A 89 -10.79 11.24 -27.97
CA LYS A 89 -11.04 12.67 -28.12
C LYS A 89 -11.45 13.02 -29.55
N ARG A 90 -10.75 12.48 -30.55
CA ARG A 90 -11.10 12.67 -31.97
C ARG A 90 -12.46 12.05 -32.32
N THR A 91 -12.79 10.87 -31.79
CA THR A 91 -14.10 10.25 -32.03
C THR A 91 -15.24 11.03 -31.38
N VAL A 92 -15.03 11.56 -30.17
CA VAL A 92 -16.04 12.36 -29.46
C VAL A 92 -16.28 13.69 -30.18
N GLN A 93 -15.22 14.38 -30.61
CA GLN A 93 -15.36 15.60 -31.43
C GLN A 93 -16.04 15.34 -32.79
N GLY A 94 -15.85 14.15 -33.38
CA GLY A 94 -16.56 13.73 -34.58
C GLY A 94 -18.06 13.49 -34.36
N VAL A 95 -18.45 13.05 -33.16
CA VAL A 95 -19.86 12.87 -32.78
C VAL A 95 -20.54 14.22 -32.54
N GLU A 96 -19.83 15.21 -31.97
CA GLU A 96 -20.34 16.58 -31.79
C GLU A 96 -20.65 17.29 -33.13
N GLN A 97 -19.93 16.96 -34.22
CA GLN A 97 -20.26 17.47 -35.56
C GLN A 97 -21.51 16.81 -36.17
N LEU A 98 -21.86 15.58 -35.78
CA LEU A 98 -23.08 14.90 -36.26
C LEU A 98 -24.35 15.46 -35.61
N ASP A 99 -24.28 15.94 -34.37
CA ASP A 99 -25.41 16.56 -33.68
C ASP A 99 -25.64 18.01 -34.15
N SER A 100 -24.62 18.68 -34.68
CA SER A 100 -24.77 19.99 -35.34
C SER A 100 -25.47 19.91 -36.70
N VAL A 101 -25.35 18.79 -37.43
CA VAL A 101 -26.06 18.58 -38.72
C VAL A 101 -27.53 18.22 -38.52
N LYS A 102 -27.92 17.60 -37.40
CA LYS A 102 -29.32 17.26 -37.10
C LYS A 102 -30.17 18.47 -36.69
N ASN A 103 -29.55 19.56 -36.21
CA ASN A 103 -30.27 20.78 -35.81
C ASN A 103 -30.67 21.71 -36.98
N ASN A 104 -30.31 21.37 -38.23
CA ASN A 104 -30.70 22.13 -39.43
C ASN A 104 -31.83 21.47 -40.24
N PHE A 105 -32.47 20.40 -39.73
CA PHE A 105 -33.50 19.65 -40.49
C PHE A 105 -34.90 19.65 -39.87
N THR A 106 -35.15 20.46 -38.84
CA THR A 106 -36.45 20.52 -38.14
C THR A 106 -37.35 21.69 -38.57
N GLU A 107 -36.99 22.45 -39.60
CA GLU A 107 -37.76 23.64 -40.02
C GLU A 107 -38.47 23.53 -41.37
N THR A 108 -38.54 22.35 -41.99
CA THR A 108 -39.32 22.19 -43.23
C THR A 108 -40.18 20.93 -43.25
N GLN A 109 -41.49 21.16 -43.11
CA GLN A 109 -42.64 20.30 -43.43
C GLN A 109 -42.98 19.22 -42.37
N ASN A 110 -44.04 19.28 -41.55
CA ASN A 110 -45.31 20.00 -41.64
C ASN A 110 -45.94 20.02 -43.04
N SER A 111 -46.05 18.86 -43.65
CA SER A 111 -47.08 18.52 -44.63
C SER A 111 -47.14 17.00 -44.80
N LEU A 112 -48.36 16.46 -44.92
CA LEU A 112 -48.72 15.08 -45.26
C LEU A 112 -48.96 14.10 -44.08
N SER A 113 -50.06 14.36 -43.38
CA SER A 113 -50.92 13.32 -42.80
C SER A 113 -51.79 12.67 -43.89
N ALA A 114 -51.62 11.36 -44.16
CA ALA A 114 -52.68 10.41 -44.60
C ALA A 114 -52.09 9.03 -45.05
N LEU A 115 -52.89 7.97 -44.84
CA LEU A 115 -52.76 6.54 -45.21
C LEU A 115 -51.94 5.64 -44.24
N GLU A 116 -52.60 4.90 -43.33
CA GLU A 116 -53.05 3.47 -43.45
C GLU A 116 -51.88 2.46 -43.52
N LYS A 117 -51.85 1.27 -42.93
CA LYS A 117 -52.80 0.40 -42.21
C LYS A 117 -52.01 -0.81 -41.65
N THR A 118 -52.42 -1.31 -40.47
CA THR A 118 -52.60 -2.73 -40.08
C THR A 118 -51.42 -3.75 -39.97
N ILE A 119 -51.52 -4.56 -38.90
CA ILE A 119 -51.17 -6.00 -38.70
C ILE A 119 -49.92 -6.31 -37.82
N LEU A 120 -50.20 -6.81 -36.60
CA LEU A 120 -49.41 -7.80 -35.82
C LEU A 120 -49.68 -9.22 -36.38
N PRO A 121 -48.83 -10.28 -36.25
CA PRO A 121 -48.29 -10.75 -34.96
C PRO A 121 -46.97 -11.60 -34.94
N ALA A 122 -46.52 -11.87 -33.70
CA ALA A 122 -45.74 -12.98 -33.11
C ALA A 122 -44.96 -14.00 -33.96
N CYS A 123 -43.75 -14.38 -33.50
CA CYS A 123 -43.19 -15.75 -33.39
C CYS A 123 -41.84 -15.68 -32.63
N THR A 124 -41.64 -16.36 -31.49
CA THR A 124 -41.20 -17.77 -31.30
C THR A 124 -39.68 -17.90 -31.18
N SER A 125 -39.22 -18.29 -29.98
CA SER A 125 -37.85 -18.69 -29.66
C SER A 125 -37.41 -19.94 -30.45
N PRO A 126 -36.10 -20.16 -30.56
CA PRO A 126 -35.60 -21.53 -30.40
C PRO A 126 -34.42 -21.62 -29.42
N SER A 127 -34.41 -22.71 -28.67
CA SER A 127 -33.28 -23.28 -27.94
C SER A 127 -32.67 -24.41 -28.79
N PHE A 128 -31.36 -24.67 -28.72
CA PHE A 128 -30.76 -26.02 -28.59
C PHE A 128 -29.20 -25.97 -28.51
N SER A 129 -28.70 -26.50 -27.39
CA SER A 129 -27.52 -27.35 -27.07
C SER A 129 -26.10 -27.21 -27.65
N ASP A 130 -25.16 -27.26 -26.68
CA ASP A 130 -23.91 -28.04 -26.50
C ASP A 130 -22.81 -28.16 -27.58
N GLY A 131 -21.57 -27.91 -27.12
CA GLY A 131 -20.32 -28.35 -27.75
C GLY A 131 -19.10 -28.10 -26.85
N GLN A 132 -18.46 -29.19 -26.38
CA GLN A 132 -17.23 -29.23 -25.58
C GLN A 132 -15.99 -28.68 -26.32
N SER A 133 -15.02 -28.13 -25.59
CA SER A 133 -13.57 -28.27 -25.87
C SER A 133 -12.72 -27.93 -24.63
N GLN A 134 -11.70 -28.75 -24.39
CA GLN A 134 -10.79 -28.78 -23.23
C GLN A 134 -9.46 -28.02 -23.46
N SER A 135 -8.92 -27.46 -22.35
CA SER A 135 -7.50 -27.28 -21.95
C SER A 135 -6.62 -26.19 -22.60
N PRO A 136 -5.46 -25.75 -22.00
CA PRO A 136 -4.83 -26.11 -20.71
C PRO A 136 -4.37 -24.93 -19.79
N ILE A 137 -4.02 -25.34 -18.57
CA ILE A 137 -3.44 -24.62 -17.43
C ILE A 137 -1.94 -24.30 -17.64
N GLN A 138 -1.48 -23.12 -17.22
CA GLN A 138 -0.07 -22.84 -16.89
C GLN A 138 0.04 -22.02 -15.58
N PRO A 139 0.95 -22.38 -14.63
CA PRO A 139 1.10 -21.68 -13.35
C PRO A 139 2.28 -20.68 -13.34
N CYS A 140 2.07 -19.48 -12.79
CA CYS A 140 3.14 -18.51 -12.51
C CYS A 140 3.75 -18.71 -11.10
N PRO A 141 5.08 -18.58 -10.93
CA PRO A 141 5.75 -18.72 -9.64
C PRO A 141 5.74 -17.42 -8.81
N LYS A 142 5.81 -17.65 -7.49
CA LYS A 142 5.63 -16.72 -6.37
C LYS A 142 6.73 -15.66 -6.30
N THR A 143 6.36 -14.40 -6.06
CA THR A 143 7.29 -13.30 -5.76
C THR A 143 7.47 -13.19 -4.25
N ALA A 144 8.72 -13.29 -3.81
CA ALA A 144 9.17 -13.03 -2.44
C ALA A 144 9.51 -11.54 -2.28
N SER A 145 9.07 -10.98 -1.16
CA SER A 145 9.31 -9.59 -0.73
C SER A 145 10.70 -9.42 -0.10
N ILE A 146 10.96 -8.19 0.39
CA ILE A 146 12.04 -7.68 1.28
C ILE A 146 13.05 -6.77 0.52
N PRO A 147 13.63 -5.70 1.12
CA PRO A 147 13.08 -4.43 1.60
C PRO A 147 13.80 -3.20 0.94
N LEU A 148 13.17 -2.03 0.85
CA LEU A 148 13.88 -0.79 0.44
C LEU A 148 14.39 -0.04 1.68
N ASN A 149 15.68 0.26 1.71
CA ASN A 149 16.26 1.30 2.58
C ASN A 149 16.91 2.34 1.65
N LEU A 150 16.34 3.55 1.60
CA LEU A 150 16.86 4.69 0.82
C LEU A 150 17.80 5.54 1.70
N PRO A 151 18.96 5.99 1.18
CA PRO A 151 19.65 7.17 1.67
C PRO A 151 19.13 8.47 1.00
N PRO A 152 19.46 9.65 1.56
CA PRO A 152 18.66 10.87 1.42
C PRO A 152 18.84 11.61 0.08
N ILE A 153 17.75 12.19 -0.42
CA ILE A 153 17.68 12.99 -1.64
C ILE A 153 18.13 14.43 -1.31
N GLU A 154 19.27 14.84 -1.86
CA GLU A 154 19.66 16.26 -1.98
C GLU A 154 18.78 16.97 -3.04
N PRO A 155 18.49 18.28 -2.86
CA PRO A 155 17.48 18.99 -3.65
C PRO A 155 18.02 19.29 -5.05
N SER A 156 17.47 18.64 -6.07
CA SER A 156 17.66 19.06 -7.46
C SER A 156 16.51 19.93 -7.92
N ASP A 157 16.83 21.20 -8.14
CA ASP A 157 16.03 22.24 -8.81
C ASP A 157 15.64 21.83 -10.24
N ARG A 158 14.67 20.93 -10.38
CA ARG A 158 13.99 20.69 -11.65
C ARG A 158 12.66 21.40 -11.63
N ILE A 159 12.68 22.65 -12.07
CA ILE A 159 11.49 23.39 -12.49
C ILE A 159 10.90 22.65 -13.70
N PHE A 160 9.94 21.77 -13.45
CA PHE A 160 9.06 21.27 -14.50
C PHE A 160 8.06 22.38 -14.84
N PRO A 161 7.88 22.76 -16.12
CA PRO A 161 6.80 23.64 -16.50
C PRO A 161 5.48 22.92 -16.19
N SER A 162 4.62 23.57 -15.41
CA SER A 162 3.25 23.11 -15.18
C SER A 162 2.53 22.99 -16.54
N PRO A 163 1.75 21.93 -16.78
CA PRO A 163 0.93 21.85 -17.99
C PRO A 163 -0.11 22.98 -17.99
N PRO A 164 -0.55 23.46 -19.16
CA PRO A 164 -1.63 24.45 -19.23
C PRO A 164 -2.89 23.83 -18.61
N SER A 165 -3.37 24.45 -17.53
CA SER A 165 -4.64 24.10 -16.91
C SER A 165 -5.77 24.45 -17.90
N ASP A 166 -6.43 23.42 -18.44
CA ASP A 166 -7.72 23.60 -19.10
C ASP A 166 -8.73 23.99 -18.01
N PRO A 167 -9.38 25.16 -18.08
CA PRO A 167 -10.22 25.69 -17.00
C PRO A 167 -11.54 24.91 -16.78
N ASP A 168 -11.89 23.97 -17.66
CA ASP A 168 -13.23 23.37 -17.72
C ASP A 168 -13.29 21.87 -17.33
N ILE A 169 -12.20 21.27 -16.84
CA ILE A 169 -12.24 19.92 -16.25
C ILE A 169 -12.02 20.07 -14.74
N GLU A 170 -13.11 20.29 -14.00
CA GLU A 170 -13.07 20.21 -12.54
C GLU A 170 -12.75 18.76 -12.14
N ASP A 171 -11.56 18.53 -11.60
CA ASP A 171 -11.21 17.24 -10.99
C ASP A 171 -12.26 16.88 -9.93
N PRO A 172 -12.74 15.63 -9.89
CA PRO A 172 -13.76 15.23 -8.94
C PRO A 172 -13.30 15.50 -7.50
N HIS A 173 -14.11 16.23 -6.74
CA HIS A 173 -13.80 16.57 -5.36
C HIS A 173 -13.65 15.31 -4.51
N VAL A 174 -12.44 15.04 -4.01
CA VAL A 174 -12.06 13.81 -3.31
C VAL A 174 -13.01 13.49 -2.16
N PHE A 175 -13.34 14.48 -1.32
CA PHE A 175 -14.27 14.27 -0.21
C PHE A 175 -15.69 13.89 -0.67
N VAL A 176 -16.15 14.43 -1.81
CA VAL A 176 -17.44 14.05 -2.40
C VAL A 176 -17.39 12.63 -2.95
N VAL A 177 -16.28 12.24 -3.58
CA VAL A 177 -16.06 10.86 -4.05
C VAL A 177 -16.12 9.87 -2.88
N ILE A 178 -15.37 10.11 -1.81
CA ILE A 178 -15.39 9.26 -0.60
C ILE A 178 -16.81 9.22 -0.03
N SER A 179 -17.48 10.37 0.10
CA SER A 179 -18.85 10.43 0.63
C SER A 179 -19.82 9.57 -0.17
N ASN A 180 -19.76 9.62 -1.50
CA ASN A 180 -20.63 8.80 -2.35
C ASN A 180 -20.33 7.30 -2.24
N LEU A 181 -19.05 6.93 -2.13
CA LEU A 181 -18.62 5.55 -1.93
C LEU A 181 -19.08 5.02 -0.57
N LEU A 182 -18.91 5.79 0.51
CA LEU A 182 -19.39 5.42 1.85
C LEU A 182 -20.92 5.27 1.87
N ARG A 183 -21.65 6.19 1.24
CA ARG A 183 -23.11 6.07 1.07
C ARG A 183 -23.47 4.78 0.34
N GLN A 184 -22.73 4.40 -0.71
CA GLN A 184 -22.94 3.14 -1.42
C GLN A 184 -22.70 1.93 -0.48
N ALA A 185 -21.65 1.96 0.33
CA ALA A 185 -21.33 0.90 1.29
C ALA A 185 -22.43 0.74 2.35
N GLU A 186 -23.02 1.84 2.84
CA GLU A 186 -24.15 1.81 3.78
C GLU A 186 -25.40 1.16 3.17
N THR A 187 -25.59 1.28 1.86
CA THR A 187 -26.72 0.65 1.15
C THR A 187 -26.51 -0.83 0.83
N CYS A 188 -25.32 -1.38 1.07
CA CYS A 188 -25.07 -2.81 0.85
C CYS A 188 -25.94 -3.66 1.80
N ASN A 189 -26.65 -4.65 1.24
CA ASN A 189 -27.56 -5.53 1.98
C ASN A 189 -26.91 -6.85 2.43
N VAL A 190 -25.76 -7.20 1.85
CA VAL A 190 -25.02 -8.42 2.15
C VAL A 190 -23.67 -8.01 2.73
N LEU A 191 -23.58 -7.97 4.06
CA LEU A 191 -22.31 -7.79 4.78
C LEU A 191 -21.99 -9.07 5.54
N THR A 192 -20.72 -9.48 5.47
CA THR A 192 -20.24 -10.60 6.28
C THR A 192 -19.84 -10.05 7.66
N MET A 193 -20.48 -10.53 8.72
CA MET A 193 -20.14 -10.11 10.08
C MET A 193 -19.21 -11.13 10.74
N ASP A 194 -17.91 -10.97 10.52
CA ASP A 194 -16.86 -11.70 11.22
C ASP A 194 -15.73 -10.74 11.56
N LEU A 195 -15.69 -10.30 12.82
CA LEU A 195 -14.71 -9.30 13.29
C LEU A 195 -13.27 -9.81 13.22
N ASN A 196 -13.05 -11.12 13.34
CA ASN A 196 -11.71 -11.69 13.24
C ASN A 196 -11.26 -11.67 11.77
N GLN A 197 -12.16 -12.03 10.86
CA GLN A 197 -11.88 -11.96 9.43
C GLN A 197 -11.71 -10.52 8.95
N ASP A 198 -12.49 -9.57 9.47
CA ASP A 198 -12.37 -8.15 9.17
C ASP A 198 -10.99 -7.61 9.59
N ALA A 199 -10.51 -7.95 10.79
CA ALA A 199 -9.17 -7.58 11.23
C ALA A 199 -8.08 -8.16 10.33
N ASP A 200 -8.19 -9.45 9.94
CA ASP A 200 -7.26 -10.08 9.01
C ASP A 200 -7.24 -9.37 7.65
N ILE A 201 -8.41 -9.03 7.10
CA ILE A 201 -8.54 -8.31 5.82
C ILE A 201 -7.80 -6.98 5.87
N VAL A 202 -8.04 -6.15 6.90
CA VAL A 202 -7.39 -4.84 7.04
C VAL A 202 -5.87 -4.98 7.14
N ILE A 203 -5.41 -5.84 8.04
CA ILE A 203 -3.96 -6.01 8.27
C ILE A 203 -3.29 -6.58 7.02
N ARG A 204 -3.89 -7.59 6.40
CA ARG A 204 -3.35 -8.24 5.20
C ARG A 204 -3.35 -7.30 4.00
N ALA A 205 -4.37 -6.47 3.83
CA ALA A 205 -4.42 -5.46 2.77
C ALA A 205 -3.27 -4.46 2.88
N ILE A 206 -2.99 -3.96 4.09
CA ILE A 206 -1.94 -2.95 4.29
C ILE A 206 -0.54 -3.54 4.25
N VAL A 207 -0.35 -4.74 4.83
CA VAL A 207 0.99 -5.36 4.93
C VAL A 207 1.39 -6.09 3.64
N HIS A 208 0.45 -6.79 3.00
CA HIS A 208 0.72 -7.67 1.84
C HIS A 208 0.06 -7.19 0.55
N GLY A 209 -0.77 -6.14 0.61
CA GLY A 209 -1.52 -5.62 -0.53
C GLY A 209 -2.88 -6.29 -0.72
N TRP A 210 -3.83 -5.55 -1.30
CA TRP A 210 -5.18 -6.04 -1.59
C TRP A 210 -5.23 -7.27 -2.51
N SER A 211 -4.29 -7.39 -3.45
CA SER A 211 -4.20 -8.59 -4.30
C SER A 211 -3.98 -9.87 -3.48
N ASN A 212 -3.28 -9.79 -2.34
CA ASN A 212 -3.12 -10.93 -1.44
C ASN A 212 -4.44 -11.28 -0.74
N VAL A 213 -5.25 -10.28 -0.40
CA VAL A 213 -6.56 -10.48 0.22
C VAL A 213 -7.49 -11.22 -0.73
N GLU A 214 -7.60 -10.76 -1.98
CA GLU A 214 -8.49 -11.36 -2.99
C GLU A 214 -8.15 -12.82 -3.33
N GLN A 215 -6.87 -13.19 -3.23
CA GLN A 215 -6.44 -14.57 -3.44
C GLN A 215 -6.84 -15.50 -2.30
N ASN A 216 -7.06 -14.95 -1.09
CA ASN A 216 -7.27 -15.71 0.13
C ASN A 216 -8.72 -15.65 0.65
N CYS A 217 -9.49 -14.61 0.30
CA CYS A 217 -10.89 -14.49 0.69
C CYS A 217 -11.74 -13.73 -0.33
N GLN A 218 -13.04 -14.03 -0.34
CA GLN A 218 -14.03 -13.30 -1.11
C GLN A 218 -14.46 -12.07 -0.33
N LEU A 219 -14.20 -10.87 -0.86
CA LEU A 219 -14.63 -9.62 -0.25
C LEU A 219 -16.11 -9.37 -0.50
N ASP A 220 -16.82 -8.96 0.56
CA ASP A 220 -18.18 -8.46 0.45
C ASP A 220 -18.23 -7.09 -0.26
N PRO A 221 -19.41 -6.63 -0.72
CA PRO A 221 -19.52 -5.37 -1.47
C PRO A 221 -19.00 -4.14 -0.71
N ALA A 222 -19.13 -4.09 0.62
CA ALA A 222 -18.60 -2.97 1.40
C ALA A 222 -17.07 -3.03 1.45
N TRP A 223 -16.47 -4.20 1.61
CA TRP A 223 -15.01 -4.37 1.53
C TRP A 223 -14.45 -3.98 0.16
N GLN A 224 -15.16 -4.30 -0.93
CA GLN A 224 -14.77 -3.86 -2.27
C GLN A 224 -14.77 -2.33 -2.41
N ILE A 225 -15.72 -1.65 -1.76
CA ILE A 225 -15.75 -0.19 -1.72
C ILE A 225 -14.61 0.37 -0.86
N LEU A 226 -14.36 -0.21 0.32
CA LEU A 226 -13.27 0.21 1.20
C LEU A 226 -11.90 0.03 0.53
N ARG A 227 -11.71 -1.05 -0.23
CA ARG A 227 -10.53 -1.22 -1.07
C ARG A 227 -10.36 -0.08 -2.07
N ARG A 228 -11.41 0.29 -2.80
CA ARG A 228 -11.35 1.39 -3.78
C ARG A 228 -10.98 2.71 -3.12
N ILE A 229 -11.55 2.99 -1.94
CA ILE A 229 -11.19 4.17 -1.15
C ILE A 229 -9.70 4.11 -0.77
N ASP A 230 -9.22 2.97 -0.28
CA ASP A 230 -7.84 2.81 0.14
C ASP A 230 -6.84 2.98 -1.01
N GLU A 231 -7.04 2.28 -2.13
CA GLU A 231 -6.13 2.28 -3.29
C GLU A 231 -6.15 3.60 -4.06
N GLN A 232 -7.32 4.25 -4.19
CA GLN A 232 -7.48 5.42 -5.06
C GLN A 232 -7.41 6.76 -4.32
N VAL A 233 -7.68 6.76 -3.00
CA VAL A 233 -7.83 8.00 -2.24
C VAL A 233 -6.87 8.09 -1.06
N MET A 234 -6.70 7.01 -0.29
CA MET A 234 -5.89 7.01 0.92
C MET A 234 -4.40 6.71 0.68
N PHE A 235 -3.95 6.64 -0.58
CA PHE A 235 -2.58 6.29 -0.93
C PHE A 235 -1.49 7.22 -0.35
N ARG A 236 -1.84 8.44 0.08
CA ARG A 236 -0.93 9.37 0.75
C ARG A 236 -0.82 9.18 2.26
N LEU A 237 -1.74 8.42 2.86
CA LEU A 237 -1.75 8.17 4.30
C LEU A 237 -0.72 7.08 4.66
N GLY A 238 -0.15 7.19 5.86
CA GLY A 238 0.73 6.18 6.42
C GLY A 238 0.02 4.85 6.66
N ALA A 239 0.79 3.76 6.75
CA ALA A 239 0.23 2.42 6.97
C ALA A 239 -0.57 2.33 8.27
N ILE A 240 -0.12 3.00 9.33
CA ILE A 240 -0.77 2.99 10.65
C ILE A 240 -2.12 3.71 10.57
N GLU A 241 -2.17 4.90 9.97
CA GLU A 241 -3.41 5.65 9.74
C GLU A 241 -4.39 4.83 8.91
N ARG A 242 -3.92 4.20 7.83
CA ARG A 242 -4.77 3.35 6.97
C ARG A 242 -5.36 2.17 7.72
N LEU A 243 -4.58 1.47 8.55
CA LEU A 243 -5.09 0.40 9.43
C LEU A 243 -6.21 0.92 10.35
N ALA A 244 -5.95 2.05 11.04
CA ALA A 244 -6.89 2.62 11.98
C ALA A 244 -8.18 3.12 11.29
N ILE A 245 -8.06 3.77 10.13
CA ILE A 245 -9.18 4.30 9.36
C ILE A 245 -10.03 3.15 8.83
N LEU A 246 -9.45 2.16 8.16
CA LEU A 246 -10.19 1.06 7.57
C LEU A 246 -10.95 0.25 8.64
N GLN A 247 -10.30 -0.04 9.77
CA GLN A 247 -10.96 -0.73 10.88
C GLN A 247 -12.11 0.09 11.46
N THR A 248 -11.90 1.39 11.67
CA THR A 248 -12.92 2.29 12.22
C THR A 248 -14.12 2.42 11.28
N VAL A 249 -13.88 2.61 9.98
CA VAL A 249 -14.91 2.72 8.96
C VAL A 249 -15.68 1.40 8.83
N ARG A 250 -15.01 0.25 8.84
CA ARG A 250 -15.68 -1.06 8.81
C ARG A 250 -16.61 -1.26 10.00
N LEU A 251 -16.12 -1.01 11.21
CA LEU A 251 -16.93 -1.11 12.43
C LEU A 251 -18.13 -0.16 12.37
N LYS A 252 -17.94 1.06 11.85
CA LYS A 252 -19.02 2.04 11.68
C LYS A 252 -20.06 1.57 10.67
N LEU A 253 -19.66 1.00 9.53
CA LEU A 253 -20.58 0.45 8.54
C LEU A 253 -21.42 -0.70 9.12
N LEU A 254 -20.79 -1.59 9.89
CA LEU A 254 -21.49 -2.69 10.55
C LEU A 254 -22.52 -2.19 11.59
N GLN A 255 -22.27 -1.06 12.25
CA GLN A 255 -23.22 -0.44 13.21
C GLN A 255 -24.63 -0.30 12.64
N HIS A 256 -24.75 0.09 11.36
CA HIS A 256 -26.05 0.36 10.73
C HIS A 256 -26.82 -0.89 10.33
N LYS A 257 -26.21 -2.08 10.43
CA LYS A 257 -26.79 -3.35 9.98
C LYS A 257 -27.08 -4.33 11.12
N ILE A 258 -26.70 -3.98 12.34
CA ILE A 258 -26.83 -4.84 13.50
C ILE A 258 -28.25 -4.87 14.04
N SER A 259 -28.73 -6.08 14.33
CA SER A 259 -29.93 -6.30 15.14
C SER A 259 -29.60 -6.17 16.63
N SER A 260 -30.57 -5.86 17.50
CA SER A 260 -30.35 -5.67 18.95
C SER A 260 -29.62 -6.83 19.68
N SER A 261 -29.47 -8.00 19.04
CA SER A 261 -28.74 -9.18 19.53
C SER A 261 -27.22 -9.17 19.30
N GLU A 262 -26.66 -8.37 18.39
CA GLU A 262 -25.21 -8.40 18.06
C GLU A 262 -24.43 -7.32 18.84
N GLN A 263 -24.57 -7.38 20.17
CA GLN A 263 -23.92 -6.46 21.11
C GLN A 263 -22.39 -6.41 20.98
N GLN A 264 -21.77 -7.47 20.45
CA GLN A 264 -20.31 -7.56 20.30
C GLN A 264 -19.75 -6.46 19.40
N VAL A 265 -20.38 -6.18 18.25
CA VAL A 265 -19.87 -5.14 17.35
C VAL A 265 -20.10 -3.75 17.93
N GLN A 266 -21.26 -3.53 18.59
CA GLN A 266 -21.54 -2.30 19.31
C GLN A 266 -20.52 -2.04 20.44
N ALA A 267 -20.01 -3.10 21.08
CA ALA A 267 -18.97 -3.01 22.10
C ALA A 267 -17.56 -2.75 21.53
N GLN A 268 -17.33 -3.07 20.25
CA GLN A 268 -16.02 -2.83 19.60
C GLN A 268 -15.92 -1.46 18.93
N LEU A 269 -17.04 -0.88 18.49
CA LEU A 269 -17.02 0.47 17.93
C LEU A 269 -16.60 1.49 18.99
N PRO A 270 -15.57 2.32 18.74
CA PRO A 270 -15.18 3.38 19.67
C PRO A 270 -16.35 4.32 19.97
N GLN A 271 -16.53 4.69 21.24
CA GLN A 271 -17.69 5.48 21.68
C GLN A 271 -17.80 6.81 20.94
N TYR A 272 -16.67 7.42 20.58
CA TYR A 272 -16.61 8.67 19.83
C TYR A 272 -17.13 8.54 18.39
N MET A 273 -17.27 7.33 17.83
CA MET A 273 -17.83 7.08 16.49
C MET A 273 -19.34 6.88 16.49
N ASN A 274 -19.98 6.72 17.65
CA ASN A 274 -21.43 6.54 17.71
C ASN A 274 -22.17 7.71 17.03
N SER A 275 -23.28 7.38 16.36
CA SER A 275 -24.14 8.40 15.76
C SER A 275 -24.80 9.24 16.86
N ARG A 276 -24.69 10.56 16.75
CA ARG A 276 -25.30 11.52 17.65
C ARG A 276 -26.71 11.88 17.14
N PRO A 277 -27.71 12.10 18.03
CA PRO A 277 -29.10 12.35 17.62
C PRO A 277 -29.28 13.52 16.63
N PHE A 278 -28.37 14.49 16.66
CA PHE A 278 -28.39 15.67 15.78
C PHE A 278 -28.03 15.36 14.31
N GLN A 279 -27.48 14.17 14.01
CA GLN A 279 -27.09 13.76 12.66
C GLN A 279 -28.28 13.24 11.82
N ALA A 280 -29.36 12.80 12.48
CA ALA A 280 -30.51 12.17 11.83
C ALA A 280 -31.36 13.08 10.91
N PRO A 281 -31.49 14.42 11.12
CA PRO A 281 -32.42 15.23 10.31
C PRO A 281 -31.80 16.02 9.15
N LYS A 282 -30.48 16.01 8.93
CA LYS A 282 -29.81 16.93 7.97
C LYS A 282 -29.32 16.19 6.72
N ASP A 283 -29.68 16.66 5.53
CA ASP A 283 -29.01 16.28 4.29
C ASP A 283 -27.57 16.82 4.32
N HIS A 284 -26.59 15.93 4.44
CA HIS A 284 -25.18 16.29 4.50
C HIS A 284 -24.32 15.20 3.85
N LEU A 285 -23.05 15.49 3.59
CA LEU A 285 -22.12 14.50 3.05
C LEU A 285 -21.94 13.34 4.04
N ASN A 286 -22.29 12.10 3.65
CA ASN A 286 -22.09 10.89 4.46
C ASN A 286 -20.68 10.78 5.05
N LEU A 287 -19.65 11.29 4.35
CA LEU A 287 -18.28 11.33 4.86
C LEU A 287 -18.17 11.97 6.26
N ILE A 288 -19.00 12.99 6.55
CA ILE A 288 -18.93 13.71 7.82
C ILE A 288 -19.14 12.75 8.99
N ASP A 289 -20.01 11.76 8.86
CA ASP A 289 -20.31 10.80 9.94
C ASP A 289 -19.11 9.91 10.30
N TYR A 290 -18.13 9.81 9.41
CA TYR A 290 -16.91 9.00 9.54
C TYR A 290 -15.69 9.77 10.06
N PHE A 291 -15.77 11.09 10.24
CA PHE A 291 -14.70 11.80 10.94
C PHE A 291 -14.65 11.37 12.41
N VAL A 292 -13.45 11.02 12.86
CA VAL A 292 -13.21 10.49 14.21
C VAL A 292 -13.48 11.49 15.32
N TRP A 293 -13.37 12.79 15.05
CA TRP A 293 -13.59 13.82 16.07
C TRP A 293 -15.05 14.25 16.11
N PRO A 294 -15.77 14.00 17.22
CA PRO A 294 -17.17 14.37 17.33
C PRO A 294 -17.41 15.88 17.15
N GLU A 295 -16.51 16.72 17.66
CA GLU A 295 -16.63 18.18 17.57
C GLU A 295 -16.43 18.69 16.14
N LEU A 296 -15.52 18.09 15.37
CA LEU A 296 -15.43 18.36 13.94
C LEU A 296 -16.72 18.00 13.22
N ARG A 297 -17.32 16.83 13.50
CA ARG A 297 -18.60 16.43 12.90
C ARG A 297 -19.69 17.46 13.19
N ALA A 298 -19.82 17.88 14.45
CA ALA A 298 -20.78 18.89 14.85
C ALA A 298 -20.55 20.23 14.13
N TYR A 299 -19.31 20.67 14.02
CA TYR A 299 -18.93 21.89 13.31
C TYR A 299 -19.30 21.85 11.82
N LEU A 300 -18.94 20.77 11.12
CA LEU A 300 -19.22 20.60 9.69
C LEU A 300 -20.73 20.57 9.40
N LEU A 301 -21.54 19.96 10.27
CA LEU A 301 -23.00 19.95 10.14
C LEU A 301 -23.67 21.33 10.30
N HIS A 302 -22.96 22.31 10.86
CA HIS A 302 -23.44 23.68 11.03
C HIS A 302 -22.82 24.67 10.02
N LYS A 303 -21.89 24.21 9.18
CA LYS A 303 -21.23 25.02 8.15
C LYS A 303 -21.28 24.33 6.78
N PRO A 304 -22.43 24.41 6.08
CA PRO A 304 -22.56 23.80 4.76
C PRO A 304 -21.63 24.41 3.71
N ASP A 305 -21.25 25.68 3.87
CA ASP A 305 -20.39 26.42 2.92
C ASP A 305 -18.89 26.23 3.18
N ILE A 306 -18.49 25.25 4.00
CA ILE A 306 -17.08 25.02 4.30
C ILE A 306 -16.32 24.50 3.07
N ASP A 307 -15.11 25.01 2.85
CA ASP A 307 -14.26 24.58 1.75
C ASP A 307 -13.79 23.12 1.92
N LEU A 308 -14.39 22.22 1.15
CA LEU A 308 -14.03 20.81 1.03
C LEU A 308 -13.37 20.50 -0.32
N SER A 309 -12.58 21.44 -0.85
CA SER A 309 -11.83 21.28 -2.09
C SER A 309 -10.77 20.17 -2.02
N ASN A 310 -10.20 19.82 -3.18
CA ASN A 310 -9.09 18.88 -3.28
C ASN A 310 -7.84 19.37 -2.55
N LYS A 311 -7.66 20.68 -2.42
CA LYS A 311 -6.61 21.28 -1.60
C LYS A 311 -6.79 20.93 -0.13
N THR A 312 -8.01 21.07 0.39
CA THR A 312 -8.36 20.69 1.77
C THR A 312 -8.18 19.20 1.99
N ALA A 313 -8.63 18.36 1.06
CA ALA A 313 -8.46 16.91 1.15
C ALA A 313 -6.98 16.50 1.19
N ALA A 314 -6.13 17.10 0.33
CA ALA A 314 -4.70 16.82 0.32
C ALA A 314 -4.01 17.28 1.61
N ALA A 315 -4.34 18.49 2.10
CA ALA A 315 -3.80 18.99 3.37
C ALA A 315 -4.21 18.07 4.54
N PHE A 316 -5.47 17.66 4.58
CA PHE A 316 -5.99 16.74 5.60
C PHE A 316 -5.25 15.40 5.58
N ALA A 317 -5.10 14.78 4.40
CA ALA A 317 -4.41 13.49 4.27
C ALA A 317 -2.93 13.57 4.66
N ASN A 318 -2.26 14.67 4.34
CA ASN A 318 -0.85 14.87 4.68
C ASN A 318 -0.63 15.12 6.18
N CYS A 319 -1.58 15.74 6.87
CA CYS A 319 -1.43 16.17 8.25
C CYS A 319 -2.11 15.27 9.28
N LEU A 320 -3.00 14.35 8.86
CA LEU A 320 -3.65 13.41 9.76
C LEU A 320 -2.60 12.48 10.40
N ARG A 321 -2.66 12.34 11.72
CA ARG A 321 -1.78 11.45 12.49
C ARG A 321 -2.56 10.53 13.40
N PHE A 322 -2.16 9.27 13.41
CA PHE A 322 -2.55 8.32 14.44
C PHE A 322 -1.36 8.08 15.38
N LEU A 323 -1.49 8.54 16.63
CA LEU A 323 -0.42 8.48 17.63
C LEU A 323 -0.12 7.04 18.05
N TRP A 324 0.87 6.47 17.38
CA TRP A 324 1.40 5.14 17.59
C TRP A 324 2.91 5.22 17.79
N GLN A 325 3.38 4.84 18.97
CA GLN A 325 4.77 5.00 19.41
C GLN A 325 5.66 3.79 19.13
N TYR A 326 5.12 2.79 18.43
CA TYR A 326 5.79 1.51 18.16
C TYR A 326 5.93 1.28 16.67
N ASP A 327 6.58 0.19 16.28
CA ASP A 327 6.72 -0.13 14.88
C ASP A 327 5.40 -0.65 14.30
N LEU A 328 5.29 -0.62 12.98
CA LEU A 328 4.12 -1.14 12.26
C LEU A 328 3.77 -2.59 12.66
N PRO A 329 4.72 -3.54 12.80
CA PRO A 329 4.40 -4.91 13.20
C PRO A 329 3.80 -5.07 14.60
N ASP A 330 3.98 -4.09 15.48
CA ASP A 330 3.42 -4.11 16.83
C ASP A 330 1.90 -3.85 16.82
N THR A 331 1.33 -3.47 15.67
CA THR A 331 -0.11 -3.25 15.53
C THR A 331 -0.91 -4.56 15.43
N TRP A 332 -0.28 -5.71 15.19
CA TRP A 332 -0.97 -7.00 15.04
C TRP A 332 -0.26 -8.18 15.70
N ILE A 333 -1.01 -9.28 15.82
CA ILE A 333 -0.53 -10.60 16.20
C ILE A 333 -0.95 -11.56 15.10
N ARG A 334 -0.05 -12.47 14.71
CA ARG A 334 -0.35 -13.53 13.75
C ARG A 334 -0.53 -14.85 14.49
N ASN A 335 -1.70 -15.46 14.34
CA ASN A 335 -1.91 -16.83 14.77
C ASN A 335 -1.11 -17.77 13.85
N THR A 336 -0.17 -18.52 14.40
CA THR A 336 0.71 -19.41 13.62
C THR A 336 0.02 -20.66 13.11
N GLU A 337 -1.06 -21.10 13.76
CA GLU A 337 -1.82 -22.30 13.37
C GLU A 337 -2.78 -22.00 12.23
N THR A 338 -3.54 -20.90 12.33
CA THR A 338 -4.53 -20.51 11.32
C THR A 338 -3.96 -19.60 10.23
N GLY A 339 -2.85 -18.91 10.51
CA GLY A 339 -2.26 -17.91 9.63
C GLY A 339 -2.99 -16.57 9.58
N LEU A 340 -4.04 -16.40 10.39
CA LEU A 340 -4.84 -15.18 10.48
C LEU A 340 -4.16 -14.11 11.33
N TYR A 341 -4.38 -12.86 10.95
CA TYR A 341 -3.95 -11.68 11.70
C TYR A 341 -5.10 -11.13 12.56
N SER A 342 -4.77 -10.69 13.77
CA SER A 342 -5.65 -9.91 14.64
C SER A 342 -4.91 -8.69 15.14
N PHE A 343 -5.61 -7.59 15.45
CA PHE A 343 -4.96 -6.43 16.05
C PHE A 343 -4.36 -6.78 17.41
N SER A 344 -3.24 -6.13 17.75
CA SER A 344 -2.68 -6.23 19.09
C SER A 344 -3.60 -5.51 20.08
N LYS A 345 -3.68 -5.99 21.33
CA LYS A 345 -4.51 -5.37 22.36
C LYS A 345 -4.17 -3.88 22.54
N LEU A 346 -2.89 -3.56 22.45
CA LEU A 346 -2.41 -2.19 22.55
C LEU A 346 -2.94 -1.31 21.41
N PHE A 347 -2.94 -1.82 20.18
CA PHE A 347 -3.51 -1.10 19.05
C PHE A 347 -5.02 -0.92 19.19
N GLU A 348 -5.74 -1.94 19.64
CA GLU A 348 -7.19 -1.84 19.90
C GLU A 348 -7.52 -0.80 20.98
N GLU A 349 -6.73 -0.73 22.04
CA GLU A 349 -6.86 0.29 23.10
C GLU A 349 -6.65 1.70 22.55
N ARG A 350 -5.62 1.90 21.72
CA ARG A 350 -5.40 3.17 21.02
C ARG A 350 -6.53 3.50 20.06
N LEU A 351 -7.05 2.52 19.31
CA LEU A 351 -8.17 2.74 18.40
C LEU A 351 -9.44 3.17 19.13
N LYS A 352 -9.64 2.74 20.38
CA LYS A 352 -10.80 3.15 21.20
C LYS A 352 -10.64 4.53 21.83
N ASP A 353 -9.44 5.07 21.86
CA ASP A 353 -9.13 6.38 22.43
C ASP A 353 -9.10 7.47 21.34
N VAL A 354 -10.00 8.45 21.44
CA VAL A 354 -10.07 9.58 20.49
C VAL A 354 -8.80 10.43 20.52
N SER A 355 -8.06 10.43 21.64
CA SER A 355 -6.81 11.20 21.78
C SER A 355 -5.68 10.65 20.90
N SER A 356 -5.83 9.43 20.37
CA SER A 356 -4.94 8.86 19.36
C SER A 356 -4.97 9.59 18.03
N TRP A 357 -6.06 10.31 17.75
CA TRP A 357 -6.23 11.00 16.49
C TRP A 357 -5.88 12.46 16.65
N THR A 358 -4.88 12.90 15.89
CA THR A 358 -4.41 14.28 15.90
C THR A 358 -4.15 14.79 14.49
N MET A 359 -3.95 16.10 14.38
CA MET A 359 -3.59 16.77 13.13
C MET A 359 -2.31 17.57 13.35
N ASP A 360 -1.35 17.45 12.44
CA ASP A 360 -0.13 18.25 12.50
C ASP A 360 -0.43 19.76 12.45
N ALA A 361 0.41 20.55 13.14
CA ALA A 361 0.24 21.99 13.28
C ALA A 361 0.14 22.73 11.95
N GLU A 362 0.86 22.27 10.91
CA GLU A 362 0.88 22.83 9.55
C GLU A 362 -0.54 22.94 8.95
N PHE A 363 -1.43 22.00 9.27
CA PHE A 363 -2.81 22.03 8.80
C PHE A 363 -3.54 23.30 9.22
N PHE A 364 -3.34 23.74 10.47
CA PHE A 364 -4.06 24.87 11.04
C PHE A 364 -3.54 26.22 10.55
N GLU A 365 -2.35 26.27 9.94
CA GLU A 365 -1.86 27.47 9.26
C GLU A 365 -2.73 27.81 8.05
N SER A 366 -3.15 26.78 7.30
CA SER A 366 -4.04 26.91 6.15
C SER A 366 -5.52 26.92 6.54
N TYR A 367 -5.90 26.25 7.64
CA TYR A 367 -7.28 26.07 8.09
C TYR A 367 -7.49 26.49 9.55
N PRO A 368 -7.23 27.76 9.92
CA PRO A 368 -7.27 28.21 11.33
C PRO A 368 -8.67 28.12 11.95
N HIS A 369 -9.72 28.13 11.14
CA HIS A 369 -11.10 27.98 11.58
C HIS A 369 -11.45 26.56 12.08
N MET A 370 -10.57 25.57 11.87
CA MET A 370 -10.74 24.20 12.39
C MET A 370 -10.08 23.99 13.76
N VAL A 371 -9.35 24.99 14.28
CA VAL A 371 -8.77 24.97 15.62
C VAL A 371 -9.88 24.82 16.67
N GLY A 372 -9.65 23.97 17.67
CA GLY A 372 -10.62 23.66 18.72
C GLY A 372 -11.64 22.58 18.35
N HIS A 373 -11.75 22.23 17.06
CA HIS A 373 -12.58 21.09 16.60
C HIS A 373 -11.75 19.82 16.35
N ILE A 374 -10.44 19.98 16.15
CA ILE A 374 -9.48 18.91 15.90
C ILE A 374 -8.30 19.08 16.88
N PRO A 375 -7.88 18.04 17.63
CA PRO A 375 -6.67 18.08 18.45
C PRO A 375 -5.40 18.27 17.59
N CYS A 376 -4.56 19.21 18.00
CA CYS A 376 -3.28 19.49 17.34
C CYS A 376 -2.17 18.57 17.88
N HIS A 377 -1.41 17.95 16.98
CA HIS A 377 -0.17 17.27 17.33
C HIS A 377 0.92 18.33 17.53
N HIS A 378 1.22 18.60 18.79
CA HIS A 378 2.45 19.28 19.15
C HIS A 378 3.52 18.20 19.24
N GLY A 379 4.25 17.97 18.15
CA GLY A 379 5.41 17.07 18.19
C GLY A 379 6.26 17.39 19.41
N LEU A 380 6.70 16.36 20.13
CA LEU A 380 7.73 16.54 21.14
C LEU A 380 8.97 17.08 20.42
N GLU A 381 9.21 18.39 20.53
CA GLU A 381 10.53 18.99 20.33
C GLU A 381 11.53 18.22 21.21
N PRO A 382 12.48 17.45 20.65
CA PRO A 382 13.60 16.97 21.42
C PRO A 382 14.56 18.15 21.56
N SER A 383 14.65 18.69 22.78
CA SER A 383 15.65 19.67 23.22
C SER A 383 15.35 21.14 22.89
N SER A 384 14.47 21.76 23.68
CA SER A 384 14.54 23.22 23.93
C SER A 384 13.88 23.59 25.25
N LEU A 385 14.31 22.97 26.35
CA LEU A 385 14.16 23.54 27.70
C LEU A 385 15.41 23.18 28.52
N LEU A 386 16.27 24.18 28.65
CA LEU A 386 17.23 24.50 29.72
C LEU A 386 17.95 23.37 30.47
#